data_AF-Q6EVD9-F1
#
_entry.id   AF-Q6EVD9-F1
#
_cell.length_a   1.000
_cell.length_b   1.000
_cell.length_c   1.000
_cell.angle_alpha   90.00
_cell.angle_beta   90.00
_cell.angle_gamma   90.00
#
_symmetry.space_group_name_H-M   'P 1'
#
loop_
_entity.id
_entity.type
_entity.pdbx_description
1 polymer ?
#
loop_
_entity_poly.entity_id
_entity_poly.type
_entity_poly.pdbx_seq_one_letter_code
_entity_poly.pdbx_strand_id
1 'polypeptide(L)'
;SQEYSEVALLKEVLRKIEVHYEADENVGELSDKLVAAMENKSLFLVLDDVWQPEVWINVLRTPLHAAASVMILVTTRHDKVALAIGAKHMHRVDLMSENVGLELLWK
;
A
#
# COMPACT_ATOMS: atom_id res chain seq x y z
N SER A 1 2.71 12.55 -13.94
CA SER A 1 3.07 12.29 -12.54
C SER A 1 1.78 12.34 -11.75
N GLN A 2 1.37 11.25 -11.10
CA GLN A 2 0.35 11.37 -10.05
C GLN A 2 1.11 11.80 -8.79
N GLU A 3 0.88 13.03 -8.35
CA GLU A 3 1.37 13.49 -7.05
C GLU A 3 0.47 12.90 -5.98
N TYR A 4 1.02 12.06 -5.11
CA TYR A 4 0.33 11.60 -3.92
C TYR A 4 0.76 12.47 -2.74
N SER A 5 -0.18 12.79 -1.84
CA SER A 5 0.13 13.49 -0.60
C SER A 5 0.40 12.46 0.50
N GLU A 6 1.58 12.53 1.11
CA GLU A 6 1.96 11.66 2.24
C GLU A 6 0.94 11.77 3.40
N VAL A 7 0.49 12.99 3.69
CA VAL A 7 -0.55 13.27 4.68
C VAL A 7 -1.86 12.59 4.31
N ALA A 8 -2.30 12.70 3.06
CA ALA A 8 -3.54 12.08 2.61
C ALA A 8 -3.47 10.55 2.71
N LEU A 9 -2.33 9.95 2.36
CA LEU A 9 -2.10 8.51 2.46
C LEU A 9 -2.14 8.03 3.91
N LEU A 10 -1.40 8.67 4.81
CA LEU A 10 -1.40 8.30 6.23
C LEU A 10 -2.80 8.43 6.84
N LYS A 11 -3.53 9.51 6.53
CA LYS A 11 -4.93 9.69 6.94
C LYS A 11 -5.85 8.61 6.37
N GLU A 12 -5.64 8.17 5.13
CA GLU A 12 -6.40 7.08 4.55
C GLU A 12 -6.15 5.76 5.29
N VAL A 13 -4.88 5.44 5.57
CA VAL A 13 -4.51 4.22 6.30
C VAL A 13 -5.10 4.24 7.70
N LEU A 14 -4.87 5.31 8.47
CA LEU A 14 -5.39 5.48 9.83
C LEU A 14 -6.92 5.36 9.86
N ARG A 15 -7.63 5.97 8.90
CA ARG A 15 -9.08 5.81 8.76
C ARG A 15 -9.49 4.36 8.55
N LYS A 16 -8.78 3.61 7.69
CA LYS A 16 -9.09 2.20 7.39
C LYS A 16 -8.86 1.26 8.57
N ILE A 17 -7.94 1.60 9.47
CA ILE A 17 -7.68 0.85 10.71
C ILE A 17 -8.40 1.44 11.93
N GLU A 18 -9.36 2.35 11.69
CA GLU A 18 -10.22 2.98 12.70
C GLU A 18 -9.43 3.74 13.79
N VAL A 19 -8.31 4.34 13.42
CA VAL A 19 -7.51 5.22 14.29
C VAL A 19 -7.88 6.67 14.03
N HIS A 20 -8.23 7.37 15.11
CA HIS A 20 -8.59 8.78 15.07
C HIS A 20 -7.37 9.67 14.78
N TYR A 21 -7.59 10.70 13.94
CA TYR A 21 -6.62 11.74 13.59
C TYR A 21 -7.32 13.08 13.42
N GLU A 22 -6.56 14.15 13.53
CA GLU A 22 -7.04 15.53 13.37
C GLU A 22 -6.72 16.09 11.96
N ALA A 23 -7.43 17.15 11.58
CA ALA A 23 -7.32 17.72 10.24
C ALA A 23 -5.97 18.42 9.98
N ASP A 24 -5.37 19.00 11.01
CA ASP A 24 -4.14 19.80 10.97
C ASP A 24 -2.86 19.00 11.31
N GLU A 25 -2.98 17.71 11.62
CA GLU A 25 -1.85 16.85 11.93
C GLU A 25 -0.88 16.68 10.75
N ASN A 26 0.41 16.76 11.06
CA ASN A 26 1.51 16.64 10.11
C ASN A 26 1.93 15.17 9.90
N VAL A 27 2.83 14.93 8.94
CA VAL A 27 3.32 13.59 8.59
C VAL A 27 3.91 12.83 9.78
N GLY A 28 4.65 13.52 10.65
CA GLY A 28 5.26 12.92 11.85
C GLY A 28 4.20 12.46 12.84
N GLU A 29 3.27 13.34 13.19
CA GLU A 29 2.17 13.03 14.12
C GLU A 29 1.31 11.86 13.63
N LEU A 30 0.96 11.85 12.35
CA LEU A 30 0.21 10.75 11.74
C LEU A 30 1.01 9.44 11.70
N SER A 31 2.32 9.53 11.45
CA SER A 31 3.23 8.37 11.46
C SER A 31 3.36 7.76 12.86
N ASP A 32 3.49 8.59 13.90
CA ASP A 32 3.58 8.15 15.29
C ASP A 32 2.28 7.45 15.73
N LYS A 33 1.12 7.95 15.30
CA LYS A 33 -0.15 7.24 15.51
C LYS A 33 -0.20 5.90 14.81
N LEU A 34 0.30 5.83 13.58
CA LEU A 34 0.35 4.57 12.84
C LEU A 34 1.27 3.56 13.54
N VAL A 35 2.45 4.00 14.03
CA VAL A 35 3.36 3.18 14.85
C VAL A 35 2.61 2.61 16.06
N ALA A 36 2.04 3.48 16.89
CA ALA A 36 1.33 3.08 18.10
C ALA A 36 0.14 2.15 17.80
N ALA A 37 -0.59 2.41 16.71
CA ALA A 37 -1.71 1.59 16.31
C ALA A 37 -1.32 0.20 15.81
N MET A 38 -0.10 0.03 15.29
CA MET A 38 0.41 -1.22 14.73
C MET A 38 1.10 -2.11 15.77
N GLU A 39 1.45 -1.60 16.94
CA GLU A 39 2.09 -2.40 17.99
C GLU A 39 1.29 -3.69 18.27
N ASN A 40 1.97 -4.83 18.20
CA ASN A 40 1.41 -6.17 18.41
C ASN A 40 0.29 -6.59 17.44
N LYS A 41 0.08 -5.86 16.33
CA LYS A 41 -0.90 -6.22 15.29
C LYS A 41 -0.24 -6.85 14.07
N SER A 42 -1.01 -7.67 13.37
CA SER A 42 -0.65 -8.16 12.04
C SER A 42 -1.45 -7.43 10.98
N LEU A 43 -0.81 -7.00 9.88
CA LEU A 43 -1.44 -6.24 8.81
C LEU A 43 -1.30 -6.95 7.46
N PHE A 44 -2.39 -6.96 6.69
CA PHE A 44 -2.36 -7.21 5.25
C PHE A 44 -2.67 -5.91 4.51
N LEU A 45 -1.70 -5.39 3.76
CA LEU A 45 -1.81 -4.11 3.06
C LEU A 45 -1.78 -4.34 1.54
N VAL A 46 -2.77 -3.79 0.83
CA VAL A 46 -2.78 -3.76 -0.63
C VAL A 46 -2.49 -2.33 -1.10
N LEU A 47 -1.42 -2.17 -1.85
CA LEU A 47 -1.09 -0.92 -2.55
C LEU A 47 -1.42 -1.12 -4.03
N ASP A 48 -2.55 -0.55 -4.46
CA ASP A 48 -3.06 -0.71 -5.82
C ASP A 48 -2.51 0.37 -6.76
N ASP A 49 -2.21 -0.02 -8.00
CA ASP A 49 -1.70 0.82 -9.10
C ASP A 49 -0.55 1.75 -8.68
N VAL A 50 0.52 1.20 -8.10
CA VAL A 50 1.66 2.01 -7.65
C VAL A 50 2.57 2.39 -8.82
N TRP A 51 2.73 3.69 -9.06
CA TRP A 51 3.59 4.24 -10.12
C TRP A 51 5.01 4.58 -9.64
N GLN A 52 5.16 4.86 -8.34
CA GLN A 52 6.37 5.40 -7.72
C GLN A 52 6.63 4.69 -6.39
N PRO A 53 7.84 4.12 -6.17
CA PRO A 53 8.13 3.35 -4.96
C PRO A 53 8.21 4.21 -3.68
N GLU A 54 8.34 5.52 -3.81
CA GLU A 54 8.49 6.48 -2.73
C GLU A 54 7.32 6.43 -1.73
N VAL A 55 6.11 6.08 -2.20
CA VAL A 55 4.92 5.84 -1.36
C VAL A 55 5.23 4.83 -0.25
N TRP A 56 5.90 3.75 -0.63
CA TRP A 56 6.32 2.71 0.32
C TRP A 56 7.56 3.15 1.09
N ILE A 57 8.61 3.57 0.38
CA ILE A 57 9.95 3.80 0.98
C ILE A 57 9.92 4.93 1.99
N ASN A 58 9.28 6.05 1.67
CA ASN A 58 9.36 7.27 2.47
C ASN A 58 8.26 7.36 3.52
N VAL A 59 7.09 6.78 3.25
CA VAL A 59 5.89 6.99 4.10
C VAL A 59 5.55 5.76 4.94
N LEU A 60 5.31 4.61 4.31
CA LEU A 60 4.69 3.47 4.99
C LEU A 60 5.69 2.49 5.62
N ARG A 61 6.90 2.37 5.06
CA ARG A 61 7.87 1.35 5.48
C ARG A 61 8.28 1.48 6.95
N THR A 62 8.65 2.68 7.38
CA THR A 62 9.12 2.93 8.74
C THR A 62 8.03 2.70 9.80
N PRO A 63 6.83 3.30 9.71
CA PRO A 63 5.82 3.10 10.75
C PRO A 63 5.32 1.66 10.83
N LEU A 64 5.26 0.94 9.71
CA LEU A 64 4.80 -0.46 9.69
C LEU A 64 5.85 -1.46 10.23
N HIS A 65 7.09 -1.03 10.50
CA HIS A 65 8.06 -1.88 11.21
C HIS A 65 7.67 -2.19 12.65
N ALA A 66 6.77 -1.40 13.26
CA ALA A 66 6.25 -1.63 14.61
C ALA A 66 5.22 -2.77 14.70
N ALA A 67 4.69 -3.23 13.56
CA ALA A 67 3.75 -4.33 13.51
C ALA A 67 4.43 -5.67 13.85
N ALA A 68 3.67 -6.58 14.47
CA ALA A 68 4.13 -7.95 14.73
C ALA A 68 4.38 -8.72 13.43
N SER A 69 3.56 -8.47 12.40
CA SER A 69 3.73 -9.03 11.06
C SER A 69 3.08 -8.13 10.01
N VAL A 70 3.70 -7.99 8.85
CA VAL A 70 3.14 -7.24 7.72
C VAL A 70 3.30 -8.04 6.45
N MET A 71 2.19 -8.25 5.75
CA MET A 71 2.17 -8.77 4.39
C MET A 71 1.67 -7.66 3.47
N ILE A 72 2.42 -7.41 2.39
CA ILE A 72 2.13 -6.33 1.46
C ILE A 72 1.98 -6.92 0.07
N LEU A 73 0.84 -6.63 -0.56
CA LEU A 73 0.59 -6.89 -1.96
C LEU A 73 0.64 -5.57 -2.70
N VAL A 74 1.50 -5.47 -3.71
CA VAL A 74 1.60 -4.30 -4.56
C VAL A 74 1.18 -4.69 -5.97
N THR A 75 0.25 -3.93 -6.56
CA THR A 75 -0.02 -4.01 -8.00
C THR A 75 0.65 -2.82 -8.68
N THR A 76 1.37 -3.09 -9.77
CA THR A 76 2.06 -2.06 -10.54
C THR A 76 2.25 -2.52 -11.97
N ARG A 77 2.26 -1.56 -12.91
CA ARG A 77 2.60 -1.80 -14.31
C ARG A 77 4.12 -1.79 -14.57
N HIS A 78 4.92 -1.47 -13.55
CA HIS A 78 6.35 -1.22 -13.69
C HIS A 78 7.16 -2.14 -12.78
N ASP A 79 7.84 -3.13 -13.36
CA ASP A 79 8.73 -4.04 -12.61
C ASP A 79 9.75 -3.31 -11.74
N LYS A 80 10.27 -2.17 -12.22
CA LYS A 80 11.24 -1.36 -11.48
C LYS A 80 10.69 -0.86 -10.14
N VAL A 81 9.39 -0.57 -10.08
CA VAL A 81 8.71 -0.17 -8.84
C VAL A 81 8.65 -1.35 -7.87
N ALA A 82 8.24 -2.53 -8.34
CA ALA A 82 8.20 -3.74 -7.51
C ALA A 82 9.59 -4.11 -6.95
N LEU A 83 10.63 -3.99 -7.78
CA LEU A 83 12.02 -4.20 -7.37
C LEU A 83 12.48 -3.17 -6.32
N ALA A 84 12.18 -1.88 -6.53
CA ALA A 84 12.54 -0.81 -5.59
C ALA A 84 11.84 -0.94 -4.24
N ILE A 85 10.59 -1.45 -4.23
CA ILE A 85 9.85 -1.77 -3.00
C ILE A 85 10.49 -2.92 -2.22
N GLY A 86 11.28 -3.78 -2.89
CA GLY A 86 11.90 -4.96 -2.30
C GLY A 86 10.98 -6.18 -2.32
N ALA A 87 10.14 -6.31 -3.35
CA ALA A 87 9.22 -7.45 -3.49
C ALA A 87 9.98 -8.78 -3.50
N LYS A 88 9.69 -9.65 -2.52
CA LYS A 88 10.28 -11.00 -2.43
C LYS A 88 9.74 -11.95 -3.49
N HIS A 89 8.50 -11.72 -3.92
CA HIS A 89 7.82 -12.48 -4.95
C HIS A 89 7.16 -11.51 -5.92
N MET A 90 7.37 -11.72 -7.22
CA MET A 90 6.73 -10.95 -8.28
C MET A 90 5.89 -11.92 -9.11
N HIS A 91 4.59 -11.64 -9.21
CA HIS A 91 3.67 -12.36 -10.07
C HIS A 91 3.33 -11.49 -11.28
N ARG A 92 3.58 -12.02 -12.48
CA ARG A 92 3.12 -11.38 -13.72
C ARG A 92 1.79 -12.00 -14.09
N VAL A 93 0.75 -11.17 -14.21
CA VAL A 93 -0.57 -11.64 -14.62
C VAL A 93 -0.51 -11.94 -16.12
N ASP A 94 -0.73 -13.20 -16.47
CA ASP A 94 -0.79 -13.63 -17.86
C ASP A 94 -2.11 -13.20 -18.53
N LEU A 95 -2.08 -13.13 -19.86
CA LEU A 95 -3.30 -12.93 -20.62
C LEU A 95 -4.25 -14.12 -20.41
N MET A 96 -5.54 -13.82 -20.23
CA MET A 96 -6.58 -14.84 -20.25
C MET A 96 -6.73 -15.43 -21.65
N SER A 97 -7.24 -16.66 -21.74
CA SER A 97 -7.59 -17.27 -23.02
C SER A 97 -8.79 -16.55 -23.65
N GLU A 98 -8.93 -16.63 -24.98
CA GLU A 98 -10.05 -16.01 -25.70
C GLU A 98 -11.41 -16.52 -25.18
N ASN A 99 -11.52 -17.83 -24.91
CA ASN A 99 -12.75 -18.43 -24.37
C ASN A 99 -13.14 -17.82 -23.02
N VAL A 100 -12.19 -17.69 -22.09
CA VAL A 100 -12.43 -17.08 -20.77
C VAL A 100 -12.74 -15.59 -20.92
N GLY A 101 -12.06 -14.89 -21.84
CA GLY A 101 -12.35 -13.50 -22.15
C GLY A 101 -13.77 -13.29 -22.67
N LEU A 102 -14.24 -14.17 -23.57
CA LEU A 102 -15.62 -14.14 -24.07
C LEU A 102 -16.64 -14.43 -22.96
N GLU A 103 -16.39 -15.42 -22.10
CA GLU A 103 -17.25 -15.72 -20.95
C GLU A 103 -17.42 -14.52 -20.00
N LEU A 104 -16.37 -13.73 -19.79
CA LEU A 104 -16.43 -12.51 -18.96
C LEU A 104 -17.24 -11.39 -19.61
N LEU A 105 -17.20 -11.26 -20.94
CA LEU A 105 -17.89 -10.20 -21.69
C LEU A 105 -19.37 -10.49 -21.93
N TRP A 106 -19.79 -11.75 -21.86
CA TRP A 106 -21.16 -12.19 -22.13
C TRP A 106 -22.12 -12.11 -20.93
N LYS A 107 -21.75 -11.40 -19.86
CA LYS A 107 -22.64 -11.09 -18.73
C LYS A 107 -23.32 -9.74 -18.91
#